data_AF-A0A840AQ08-F1
#
_entry.id   AF-A0A840AQ08-F1
#
_cell.length_a   1.000
_cell.length_b   1.000
_cell.length_c   1.000
_cell.angle_alpha   90.00
_cell.angle_beta   90.00
_cell.angle_gamma   90.00
#
_symmetry.space_group_name_H-M   'P 1'
#
loop_
_entity.id
_entity.type
_entity.pdbx_description
1 polymer ?
#
loop_
_entity_poly.entity_id
_entity_poly.type
_entity_poly.pdbx_seq_one_letter_code
_entity_poly.pdbx_strand_id
1 'polypeptide(L)' 'MLHATKSARRRGFQIHAFVFVPSIIFLAVLNFILGAPYWFEWPLLGWSLGLLTHWWFALGPGSLQTD' A
#
# COMPACT_ATOMS: atom_id res chain seq x y z
N MET A 1 -11.60 10.76 -8.15
CA MET A 1 -12.52 10.29 -9.22
C MET A 1 -13.86 9.97 -8.56
N LEU A 2 -14.79 10.93 -8.54
CA LEU A 2 -16.09 10.75 -7.87
C LEU A 2 -16.97 9.65 -8.50
N HIS A 3 -16.62 9.17 -9.70
CA HIS A 3 -17.35 8.13 -10.43
C HIS A 3 -16.46 7.02 -11.00
N ALA A 4 -15.42 6.57 -10.27
CA ALA A 4 -14.64 5.41 -10.70
C ALA A 4 -15.43 4.11 -10.53
N THR A 5 -15.43 3.24 -11.53
CA THR A 5 -16.07 1.92 -11.45
C THR A 5 -15.44 1.03 -10.37
N LYS A 6 -16.17 0.01 -9.90
CA LYS A 6 -15.64 -0.98 -8.93
C LYS A 6 -14.32 -1.61 -9.43
N SER A 7 -14.25 -1.93 -10.73
CA SER A 7 -13.05 -2.50 -11.36
C SER A 7 -11.87 -1.53 -11.40
N ALA A 8 -12.11 -0.24 -11.69
CA ALA A 8 -11.07 0.79 -11.68
C ALA A 8 -10.48 0.99 -10.27
N ARG A 9 -11.34 1.01 -9.24
CA ARG A 9 -10.89 1.11 -7.84
C ARG A 9 -10.07 -0.10 -7.41
N ARG A 10 -10.52 -1.32 -7.76
CA ARG A 10 -9.76 -2.55 -7.48
C ARG A 10 -8.40 -2.54 -8.17
N ARG A 11 -8.34 -2.14 -9.44
CA ARG A 11 -7.08 -2.01 -10.18
C ARG A 11 -6.16 -0.98 -9.54
N GLY A 12 -6.69 0.15 -9.12
CA GLY A 12 -5.94 1.17 -8.37
C GLY A 12 -5.32 0.60 -7.11
N PHE A 13 -6.10 -0.08 -6.27
CA PHE A 13 -5.57 -0.74 -5.07
C PHE A 13 -4.52 -1.82 -5.38
N GLN A 14 -4.76 -2.65 -6.41
CA GLN A 14 -3.82 -3.68 -6.84
C GLN A 14 -2.46 -3.11 -7.24
N ILE A 15 -2.43 -1.96 -7.92
CA ILE A 15 -1.17 -1.28 -8.28
C ILE A 15 -0.42 -0.85 -7.02
N HIS A 16 -1.11 -0.24 -6.04
CA HIS A 16 -0.46 0.19 -4.79
C HIS A 16 0.07 -1.01 -4.00
N ALA A 17 -0.70 -2.09 -3.89
CA ALA A 17 -0.26 -3.32 -3.23
C ALA A 17 0.94 -3.97 -3.97
N PHE A 18 0.88 -3.99 -5.30
CA PHE A 18 1.93 -4.57 -6.14
C PHE A 18 3.23 -3.78 -6.09
N VAL A 19 3.19 -2.46 -5.95
CA VAL A 19 4.40 -1.65 -5.78
C VAL A 19 4.91 -1.75 -4.34
N PHE A 20 4.02 -1.72 -3.35
CA PHE A 20 4.38 -1.79 -1.93
C PHE A 20 5.18 -3.05 -1.58
N VAL A 21 4.70 -4.25 -1.95
CA VAL A 21 5.31 -5.52 -1.51
C VAL A 21 6.77 -5.67 -1.99
N PRO A 22 7.09 -5.54 -3.30
CA PRO A 22 8.46 -5.61 -3.79
C PRO A 22 9.33 -4.50 -3.25
N SER A 23 8.81 -3.27 -3.09
CA SER A 23 9.59 -2.17 -2.50
C SER A 23 9.99 -2.46 -1.06
N ILE A 24 9.08 -2.96 -0.22
CA ILE A 24 9.41 -3.33 1.17
C ILE A 24 10.42 -4.48 1.21
N ILE A 25 10.24 -5.52 0.38
CA ILE A 25 11.20 -6.64 0.30
C ILE A 25 12.58 -6.13 -0.11
N PHE A 26 12.64 -5.27 -1.14
CA PHE A 26 13.88 -4.68 -1.61
C PHE A 26 14.58 -3.86 -0.54
N LEU A 27 13.85 -2.97 0.15
CA LEU A 27 14.39 -2.15 1.23
C LEU A 27 14.85 -3.00 2.42
N ALA A 28 14.12 -4.05 2.78
CA ALA A 28 14.52 -4.98 3.82
C ALA A 28 15.83 -5.67 3.47
N VAL A 29 15.94 -6.27 2.28
CA VAL A 29 17.17 -6.90 1.79
C VAL A 29 18.33 -5.92 1.78
N LEU A 30 18.12 -4.71 1.23
CA LEU A 30 19.14 -3.66 1.18
C LEU A 30 19.60 -3.26 2.57
N ASN A 31 18.67 -3.10 3.51
CA ASN A 31 19.01 -2.73 4.88
C ASN A 31 19.76 -3.83 5.62
N PHE A 32 19.43 -5.11 5.40
CA PHE A 32 20.22 -6.23 5.94
C PHE A 32 21.63 -6.28 5.36
N ILE A 33 21.81 -5.99 4.06
CA ILE A 33 23.12 -5.92 3.41
C ILE A 33 23.96 -4.78 3.99
N LEU A 34 23.36 -3.60 4.22
CA LEU A 34 24.07 -2.43 4.76
C LEU A 34 24.38 -2.55 6.26
N GLY A 35 23.72 -3.45 6.97
CA GLY A 35 23.93 -3.66 8.40
C GLY A 35 23.26 -2.58 9.27
N ALA A 36 23.59 -2.59 10.56
CA ALA A 36 22.98 -1.72 11.55
C ALA A 36 23.36 -0.23 11.33
N PRO A 37 22.47 0.72 11.65
CA PRO A 37 21.13 0.50 12.22
C PRO A 37 20.09 0.06 11.17
N TYR A 38 19.13 -0.76 11.61
CA TYR A 38 17.97 -1.10 10.80
C TYR A 38 16.99 0.07 10.74
N TRP A 39 16.44 0.30 9.56
CA TRP A 39 15.52 1.39 9.21
C TRP A 39 14.38 0.97 8.29
N PHE A 40 14.40 -0.25 7.72
CA PHE A 40 13.34 -0.73 6.80
C PHE A 40 11.96 -0.83 7.49
N GLU A 41 11.93 -0.93 8.81
CA GLU A 41 10.71 -0.92 9.61
C GLU A 41 9.94 0.40 9.49
N TRP A 42 10.61 1.53 9.28
CA TRP A 42 9.94 2.83 9.16
C TRP A 42 9.12 2.94 7.87
N PRO A 43 9.67 2.64 6.67
CA PRO A 43 8.87 2.48 5.46
C PRO A 43 7.79 1.41 5.60
N LEU A 44 8.09 0.25 6.19
CA LEU A 44 7.12 -0.82 6.37
C LEU A 44 5.89 -0.32 7.14
N LEU A 45 6.07 0.30 8.31
CA LEU A 45 4.97 0.76 9.15
C LEU A 45 4.26 1.97 8.54
N GLY A 46 5.04 2.98 8.10
CA GLY A 46 4.49 4.23 7.56
C GLY A 46 3.72 4.00 6.25
N TRP A 47 4.25 3.18 5.35
CA TRP A 47 3.59 2.93 4.06
C TRP A 47 2.47 1.89 4.18
N SER A 48 2.51 0.97 5.16
CA SER A 48 1.37 0.09 5.45
C SER A 48 0.11 0.91 5.78
N LEU A 49 0.26 2.03 6.50
CA LEU A 49 -0.86 2.94 6.74
C LEU A 49 -1.41 3.53 5.43
N GLY A 50 -0.55 3.90 4.49
CA GLY A 50 -0.96 4.31 3.14
C GLY A 50 -1.70 3.21 2.38
N LEU A 51 -1.20 1.97 2.41
CA LEU A 51 -1.86 0.85 1.76
C LEU A 51 -3.23 0.55 2.39
N LEU A 52 -3.34 0.63 3.72
CA LEU A 52 -4.60 0.46 4.46
C LEU A 52 -5.61 1.54 4.12
N THR A 53 -5.19 2.80 4.02
CA THR A 53 -6.09 3.89 3.62
C THR A 53 -6.57 3.70 2.17
N HIS A 54 -5.69 3.30 1.24
CA HIS A 54 -6.11 2.92 -0.11
C HIS A 54 -7.14 1.80 -0.12
N TRP A 55 -6.93 0.74 0.68
CA TRP A 55 -7.91 -0.34 0.81
C TRP A 55 -9.25 0.16 1.36
N TRP A 56 -9.22 0.91 2.48
CA TRP A 56 -10.39 1.39 3.20
C TRP A 56 -11.33 2.20 2.32
N PHE A 57 -10.77 3.11 1.52
CA PHE A 57 -11.56 3.98 0.64
C PHE A 57 -11.86 3.37 -0.73
N ALA A 58 -11.06 2.42 -1.24
CA ALA A 58 -11.29 1.82 -2.55
C ALA A 58 -12.27 0.63 -2.50
N LEU A 59 -12.13 -0.22 -1.48
CA LEU A 59 -12.79 -1.53 -1.37
C LEU A 59 -13.44 -1.78 -0.01
N GLY A 60 -13.03 -1.06 1.04
CA GLY A 60 -13.50 -1.25 2.40
C GLY A 60 -14.73 -0.42 2.79
N PRO A 61 -15.05 -0.38 4.11
CA PRO A 61 -16.24 0.30 4.65
C PRO A 61 -16.29 1.81 4.37
N GLY A 62 -15.14 2.45 4.12
CA GLY A 62 -15.06 3.87 3.77
C GLY A 62 -15.28 4.17 2.29
N SER A 63 -15.51 3.17 1.45
CA SER A 63 -15.87 3.42 0.05
C SER A 63 -17.23 4.13 0.02
N LEU A 64 -17.32 5.27 -0.68
CA LEU A 64 -18.53 6.10 -0.81
C LEU A 64 -19.62 5.44 -1.69
N GLN A 65 -19.83 4.15 -1.49
CA GLN A 65 -20.84 3.37 -2.17
C GLN A 65 -22.21 3.82 -1.63
N THR A 66 -22.95 4.54 -2.46
CA THR A 66 -24.42 4.49 -2.42
C THR A 66 -24.78 3.23 -3.19
N ASP A 67 -25.34 2.24 -2.49
CA ASP A 67 -25.89 1.03 -3.10
C ASP A 67 -27.03 1.36 -4.08
#